data_AF-A0A955VRJ5-F1
#
_entry.id   AF-A0A955VRJ5-F1
#
_cell.length_a   1.000
_cell.length_b   1.000
_cell.length_c   1.000
_cell.angle_alpha   90.00
_cell.angle_beta   90.00
_cell.angle_gamma   90.00
#
_symmetry.space_group_name_H-M   'P 1'
#
loop_
_entity.id
_entity.type
_entity.pdbx_description
1 polymer ?
#
loop_
_entity_poly.entity_id
_entity_poly.type
_entity_poly.pdbx_seq_one_letter_code
_entity_poly.pdbx_strand_id
1 'polypeptide(L)'
;LVQRFGALETDWRVRRSTRLLALPGVGLCVPDLVFSHPDGTRAYLEVLGFWSRDAVWKRVDLVRAGLRENVLFAVTERLRVSEAALEDDLPGQLYVYKGVMSARRVLDRLEGFRPEAQASLSDLRTKPRG
;
A
#
# COMPACT_ATOMS: atom_id res chain seq x y z
N LEU A 1 -6.90 4.82 -13.25
CA LEU A 1 -6.50 3.63 -12.47
C LEU A 1 -7.65 2.65 -12.32
N VAL A 2 -8.76 3.03 -11.68
CA VAL A 2 -9.94 2.16 -11.45
C VAL A 2 -10.37 1.36 -12.68
N GLN A 3 -10.63 2.02 -13.82
CA GLN A 3 -11.03 1.32 -15.06
C GLN A 3 -9.99 0.28 -15.53
N ARG A 4 -8.70 0.66 -15.55
CA ARG A 4 -7.61 -0.25 -15.95
C ARG A 4 -7.43 -1.40 -14.96
N PHE A 5 -7.67 -1.16 -13.68
CA PHE A 5 -7.59 -2.20 -12.65
C PHE A 5 -8.77 -3.18 -12.77
N GLY A 6 -9.98 -2.70 -13.01
CA GLY A 6 -11.16 -3.55 -13.23
C GLY A 6 -11.11 -4.40 -14.51
N ALA A 7 -10.17 -4.11 -15.41
CA ALA A 7 -9.91 -4.91 -16.60
C ALA A 7 -8.88 -6.04 -16.36
N LEU A 8 -8.29 -6.12 -15.17
CA LEU A 8 -7.40 -7.21 -14.80
C LEU A 8 -8.22 -8.45 -14.40
N GLU A 9 -7.75 -9.63 -14.80
CA GLU A 9 -8.29 -10.91 -14.33
C GLU A 9 -7.81 -11.16 -12.89
N THR A 10 -8.58 -10.67 -11.92
CA THR A 10 -8.26 -10.79 -10.49
C THR A 10 -9.52 -10.80 -9.64
N ASP A 11 -9.44 -11.40 -8.46
CA ASP A 11 -10.50 -11.42 -7.46
C ASP A 11 -10.59 -10.13 -6.65
N TRP A 12 -9.57 -9.27 -6.71
CA TRP A 12 -9.63 -7.95 -6.11
C TRP A 12 -10.75 -7.09 -6.73
N ARG A 13 -11.47 -6.38 -5.88
CA ARG A 13 -12.48 -5.39 -6.27
C ARG A 13 -12.03 -4.03 -5.78
N VAL A 14 -12.16 -3.00 -6.63
CA VAL A 14 -11.72 -1.63 -6.33
C VAL A 14 -12.90 -0.67 -6.31
N ARG A 15 -12.93 0.23 -5.33
CA ARG A 15 -13.91 1.32 -5.22
C ARG A 15 -13.24 2.59 -4.72
N ARG A 16 -13.90 3.74 -4.88
CA ARG A 16 -13.49 4.96 -4.18
C ARG A 16 -13.65 4.75 -2.69
N SER A 17 -12.65 5.20 -1.93
CA SER A 17 -12.69 5.17 -0.47
C SER A 17 -13.36 6.45 0.04
N THR A 18 -14.14 6.30 1.12
CA THR A 18 -14.67 7.40 1.93
C THR A 18 -14.13 7.33 3.36
N ARG A 19 -13.07 6.54 3.56
CA ARG A 19 -12.48 6.28 4.87
C ARG A 19 -11.49 7.38 5.23
N LEU A 20 -11.48 7.71 6.51
CA LEU A 20 -10.43 8.50 7.14
C LEU A 20 -9.73 7.55 8.12
N LEU A 21 -8.43 7.31 7.90
CA LEU A 21 -7.63 6.45 8.75
C LEU A 21 -6.82 7.36 9.67
N ALA A 22 -7.20 7.41 10.94
CA ALA A 22 -6.57 8.27 11.94
C ALA A 22 -5.86 7.42 12.98
N LEU A 23 -4.65 7.82 13.34
CA LEU A 23 -3.93 7.36 14.50
C LEU A 23 -3.88 8.52 15.51
N PRO A 24 -4.67 8.46 16.61
CA PRO A 24 -4.75 9.54 17.58
C PRO A 24 -3.37 9.97 18.10
N GLY A 25 -3.13 11.29 18.11
CA GLY A 25 -1.85 11.87 18.55
C GLY A 25 -0.71 11.82 17.52
N VAL A 26 -0.90 11.14 16.39
CA VAL A 26 0.12 11.02 15.33
C VAL A 26 -0.32 11.72 14.05
N GLY A 27 -1.49 11.37 13.53
CA GLY A 27 -1.99 11.96 12.29
C GLY A 27 -3.10 11.16 11.64
N LEU A 28 -3.37 11.47 10.38
CA LEU A 28 -4.36 10.78 9.56
C LEU A 28 -3.92 10.69 8.11
N CYS A 29 -4.49 9.72 7.39
CA CYS A 29 -4.49 9.67 5.94
C CYS A 29 -5.92 9.49 5.39
N VAL A 30 -6.14 9.94 4.16
CA VAL A 30 -7.45 9.86 3.49
C VAL A 30 -7.26 9.11 2.18
N PRO A 31 -7.42 7.78 2.18
CA PRO A 31 -7.22 7.00 0.97
C PRO A 31 -8.22 7.36 -0.12
N ASP A 32 -7.74 7.40 -1.36
CA ASP A 32 -8.54 7.62 -2.57
C ASP A 32 -9.36 6.37 -2.94
N LEU A 33 -8.75 5.19 -2.79
CA LEU A 33 -9.33 3.92 -3.17
C LEU A 33 -9.28 2.90 -2.03
N VAL A 34 -10.23 1.98 -2.06
CA VAL A 34 -10.24 0.77 -1.24
C VAL A 34 -10.33 -0.45 -2.15
N PHE A 35 -9.52 -1.44 -1.83
CA PHE A 35 -9.46 -2.74 -2.47
C PHE A 35 -9.93 -3.80 -1.49
N SER A 36 -10.78 -4.71 -1.94
CA SER A 36 -11.28 -5.84 -1.17
C SER A 36 -11.11 -7.14 -1.93
N HIS A 37 -10.64 -8.17 -1.25
CA HIS A 37 -10.49 -9.51 -1.79
C HIS A 37 -11.49 -10.48 -1.09
N PRO A 38 -11.95 -11.55 -1.77
CA PRO A 38 -12.91 -12.51 -1.19
C PRO A 38 -12.42 -13.24 0.07
N ASP A 39 -11.11 -13.36 0.27
CA ASP A 39 -10.52 -13.92 1.50
C ASP A 39 -10.62 -13.00 2.74
N GLY A 40 -11.24 -11.82 2.57
CA GLY A 40 -11.41 -10.82 3.64
C GLY A 40 -10.28 -9.79 3.71
N THR A 41 -9.22 -9.94 2.92
CA THR A 41 -8.13 -8.95 2.85
C THR A 41 -8.66 -7.63 2.31
N ARG A 42 -8.31 -6.54 3.01
CA ARG A 42 -8.60 -5.17 2.57
C ARG A 42 -7.33 -4.37 2.56
N ALA A 43 -7.18 -3.54 1.54
CA ALA A 43 -6.07 -2.60 1.41
C ALA A 43 -6.56 -1.27 0.84
N TYR A 44 -5.88 -0.20 1.21
CA TYR A 44 -6.19 1.16 0.80
C TYR A 44 -5.09 1.70 -0.10
N LEU A 45 -5.45 2.62 -0.99
CA LEU A 45 -4.48 3.36 -1.80
C LEU A 45 -4.70 4.86 -1.63
N GLU A 46 -3.64 5.56 -1.26
CA GLU A 46 -3.57 7.02 -1.27
C GLU A 46 -2.55 7.48 -2.32
N VAL A 47 -2.96 8.39 -3.20
CA VAL A 47 -2.15 8.89 -4.31
C VAL A 47 -1.48 10.20 -3.91
N LEU A 48 -0.17 10.15 -3.67
CA LEU A 48 0.66 11.29 -3.30
C LEU A 48 1.31 11.94 -4.54
N GLY A 49 0.50 12.25 -5.55
CA GLY A 49 0.98 12.73 -6.87
C GLY A 49 1.36 14.22 -6.94
N PHE A 50 0.68 15.09 -6.19
CA PHE A 50 0.94 16.54 -6.14
C PHE A 50 1.35 17.03 -4.75
N TRP A 51 1.72 16.10 -3.88
CA TRP A 51 2.00 16.37 -2.48
C TRP A 51 3.47 16.73 -2.26
N SER A 52 3.77 17.33 -1.11
CA SER A 52 5.15 17.59 -0.70
C SER A 52 5.86 16.31 -0.25
N ARG A 53 7.20 16.31 -0.27
CA ARG A 53 8.00 15.24 0.32
C ARG A 53 7.69 15.03 1.81
N ASP A 54 7.41 16.12 2.52
CA ASP A 54 6.97 16.10 3.93
C ASP A 54 5.67 15.31 4.12
N ALA A 55 4.71 15.42 3.21
CA ALA A 55 3.47 14.65 3.27
C ALA A 55 3.73 13.14 3.16
N VAL A 56 4.70 12.71 2.34
CA VAL A 56 5.11 11.30 2.24
C VAL A 56 5.68 10.82 3.57
N TRP A 57 6.59 11.60 4.18
CA TRP A 57 7.19 11.23 5.46
C TRP A 57 6.17 11.14 6.59
N LYS A 58 5.16 12.02 6.61
CA LYS A 58 4.04 11.90 7.56
C LYS A 58 3.28 10.58 7.43
N ARG A 59 3.18 9.99 6.23
CA ARG A 59 2.57 8.66 6.04
C ARG A 59 3.50 7.54 6.50
N VAL A 60 4.80 7.68 6.25
CA VAL A 60 5.81 6.75 6.79
C VAL A 60 5.74 6.72 8.32
N ASP A 61 5.72 7.89 8.95
CA ASP A 61 5.63 8.04 10.41
C ASP A 61 4.31 7.46 10.94
N LEU A 62 3.20 7.68 10.23
CA LEU A 62 1.88 7.12 10.59
C LEU A 62 1.91 5.59 10.63
N VAL A 63 2.51 4.95 9.63
CA VAL A 63 2.64 3.48 9.57
C VAL A 63 3.56 2.98 10.68
N ARG A 64 4.76 3.57 10.82
CA ARG A 64 5.73 3.18 11.87
C ARG A 64 5.19 3.36 13.29
N ALA A 65 4.31 4.34 13.49
CA ALA A 65 3.65 4.57 14.77
C ALA A 65 2.50 3.58 15.06
N GLY A 66 2.17 2.68 14.12
CA GLY A 66 1.22 1.59 14.36
C GLY A 66 -0.15 1.76 13.70
N LEU A 67 -0.25 2.47 12.57
CA LEU A 67 -1.43 2.36 11.71
C LEU A 67 -1.64 0.89 11.35
N ARG A 68 -2.87 0.37 11.52
CA ARG A 68 -3.14 -1.07 11.42
C ARG A 68 -3.60 -1.51 10.03
N GLU A 69 -4.17 -0.59 9.27
CA GLU A 69 -4.71 -0.86 7.96
C GLU A 69 -3.60 -1.07 6.93
N ASN A 70 -3.81 -2.04 6.03
CA ASN A 70 -2.96 -2.19 4.85
C ASN A 70 -3.10 -0.96 3.95
N VAL A 71 -2.06 -0.14 3.81
CA VAL A 71 -2.07 1.05 2.95
C VAL A 71 -0.91 1.04 1.97
N LEU A 72 -1.24 1.19 0.69
CA LEU A 72 -0.29 1.46 -0.38
C LEU A 72 -0.27 2.97 -0.66
N PHE A 73 0.85 3.62 -0.41
CA PHE A 73 1.03 5.03 -0.76
C PHE A 73 1.69 5.12 -2.14
N ALA A 74 0.94 5.57 -3.14
CA ALA A 74 1.48 5.76 -4.47
C ALA A 74 2.16 7.13 -4.59
N VAL A 75 3.48 7.12 -4.68
CA VAL A 75 4.34 8.31 -4.66
C VAL A 75 4.87 8.56 -6.07
N THR A 76 4.81 9.80 -6.55
CA THR A 76 5.48 10.12 -7.83
C THR A 76 7.00 10.15 -7.66
N GLU A 77 7.74 9.65 -8.66
CA GLU A 77 9.22 9.65 -8.65
C GLU A 77 9.83 11.05 -8.42
N ARG A 78 9.10 12.13 -8.76
CA ARG A 78 9.53 13.51 -8.62
C ARG A 78 9.80 13.92 -7.17
N LEU A 79 9.20 13.23 -6.20
CA LEU A 79 9.39 13.50 -4.77
C LEU A 79 10.68 12.90 -4.20
N ARG A 80 11.42 12.09 -4.99
CA ARG A 80 12.72 11.52 -4.62
C ARG A 80 12.69 10.81 -3.26
N VAL A 81 11.63 10.05 -3.01
CA VAL A 81 11.50 9.14 -1.87
C VAL A 81 11.65 7.72 -2.39
N SER A 82 12.45 6.92 -1.69
CA SER A 82 12.65 5.51 -2.01
C SER A 82 11.50 4.67 -1.48
N GLU A 83 11.12 3.60 -2.18
CA GLU A 83 10.15 2.63 -1.66
C GLU A 83 10.61 1.99 -0.34
N ALA A 84 11.93 1.80 -0.18
CA ALA A 84 12.57 1.26 1.02
C ALA A 84 12.50 2.18 2.25
N ALA A 85 11.83 3.33 2.15
CA ALA A 85 11.58 4.18 3.32
C ALA A 85 10.57 3.56 4.30
N LEU A 86 9.77 2.58 3.86
CA LEU A 86 8.94 1.72 4.69
C LEU A 86 9.43 0.28 4.64
N GLU A 87 9.46 -0.36 5.80
CA GLU A 87 9.85 -1.75 5.98
C GLU A 87 8.74 -2.71 5.49
N ASP A 88 9.13 -3.83 4.86
CA ASP A 88 8.19 -4.76 4.20
C ASP A 88 7.26 -5.52 5.17
N ASP A 89 7.59 -5.57 6.47
CA ASP A 89 6.81 -6.23 7.52
C ASP A 89 5.74 -5.33 8.16
N LEU A 90 5.69 -4.06 7.76
CA LEU A 90 4.67 -3.11 8.20
C LEU A 90 3.40 -3.20 7.34
N PRO A 91 2.23 -2.81 7.88
CA PRO A 91 0.99 -2.74 7.11
C PRO A 91 0.96 -1.56 6.13
N GLY A 92 2.11 -0.96 5.80
CA GLY A 92 2.20 0.14 4.85
C GLY A 92 3.33 -0.08 3.85
N GLN A 93 3.06 0.18 2.57
CA GLN A 93 4.07 0.13 1.52
C GLN A 93 4.09 1.43 0.71
N LEU A 94 5.26 1.80 0.21
CA LEU A 94 5.39 2.84 -0.80
C LEU A 94 5.46 2.21 -2.20
N TYR A 95 4.70 2.75 -3.15
CA TYR A 95 4.84 2.45 -4.57
C TYR A 95 5.25 3.71 -5.33
N VAL A 96 6.49 3.74 -5.81
CA VAL A 96 7.00 4.85 -6.61
C VAL A 96 6.68 4.62 -8.08
N TYR A 97 5.98 5.58 -8.70
CA TYR A 97 5.60 5.51 -10.12
C TYR A 97 6.13 6.70 -10.93
N LYS A 98 6.37 6.42 -12.21
CA LYS A 98 6.77 7.38 -13.23
C LYS A 98 5.62 7.63 -14.20
N GLY A 99 5.24 8.88 -14.37
CA GLY A 99 4.16 9.28 -15.28
C GLY A 99 2.81 8.67 -14.87
N VAL A 100 2.40 7.58 -15.52
CA VAL A 100 1.11 6.93 -15.29
C VAL A 100 1.29 5.69 -14.40
N MET A 101 0.51 5.64 -13.32
CA MET A 101 0.48 4.49 -12.42
C MET A 101 0.01 3.20 -13.11
N SER A 102 0.78 2.12 -12.92
CA SER A 102 0.49 0.79 -13.47
C SER A 102 -0.50 0.04 -12.60
N ALA A 103 -1.62 -0.39 -13.20
CA ALA A 103 -2.61 -1.21 -12.49
C ALA A 103 -2.05 -2.58 -12.09
N ARG A 104 -1.19 -3.18 -12.94
CA ARG A 104 -0.57 -4.48 -12.64
C ARG A 104 0.37 -4.39 -11.43
N ARG A 105 1.20 -3.34 -11.36
CA ARG A 105 2.06 -3.13 -10.18
C ARG A 105 1.26 -2.88 -8.91
N VAL A 106 0.12 -2.18 -9.00
CA VAL A 106 -0.78 -2.06 -7.85
C VAL A 106 -1.28 -3.44 -7.43
N LEU A 107 -1.71 -4.29 -8.36
CA LEU A 107 -2.13 -5.66 -8.05
C LEU A 107 -1.02 -6.48 -7.37
N ASP A 108 0.21 -6.42 -7.90
CA ASP A 108 1.36 -7.13 -7.31
C ASP A 108 1.59 -6.73 -5.84
N ARG A 109 1.44 -5.43 -5.52
CA ARG A 109 1.55 -4.92 -4.15
C ARG A 109 0.38 -5.37 -3.27
N LEU A 110 -0.83 -5.42 -3.82
CA LEU A 110 -2.01 -5.88 -3.10
C LEU A 110 -1.90 -7.36 -2.69
N GLU A 111 -1.37 -8.21 -3.56
CA GLU A 111 -1.10 -9.63 -3.23
C GLU A 111 -0.17 -9.76 -2.03
N GLY A 112 0.82 -8.86 -1.89
CA GLY A 112 1.73 -8.85 -0.73
C GLY A 112 1.05 -8.57 0.62
N PHE A 113 -0.16 -7.99 0.63
CA PHE A 113 -0.95 -7.80 1.85
C PHE A 113 -1.78 -9.02 2.25
N ARG A 114 -1.82 -10.07 1.43
CA ARG A 114 -2.62 -11.25 1.72
C ARG A 114 -1.93 -12.13 2.77
N PRO A 115 -2.68 -12.74 3.70
CA PRO A 115 -2.12 -13.63 4.73
C PRO A 115 -1.28 -14.79 4.17
N GLU A 116 -1.68 -15.37 3.04
CA GLU A 116 -0.96 -16.48 2.38
C GLU A 116 0.43 -16.06 1.89
N ALA A 117 0.58 -14.82 1.41
CA ALA A 117 1.86 -14.27 0.98
C ALA A 117 2.78 -14.00 2.18
N GLN A 118 2.22 -13.53 3.30
CA GLN A 118 2.95 -13.28 4.54
C GLN A 118 3.41 -14.57 5.23
N ALA A 119 2.58 -15.62 5.21
CA ALA A 119 2.93 -16.96 5.69
C ALA A 119 4.09 -17.57 4.87
N SER A 120 4.03 -17.46 3.54
CA SER A 120 5.08 -17.98 2.65
C SER A 120 6.44 -17.28 2.84
N LEU A 121 6.44 -15.96 3.12
CA LEU A 121 7.66 -15.19 3.42
C LEU A 121 8.27 -15.55 4.78
N SER A 122 7.45 -15.87 5.78
CA SER A 122 7.91 -16.31 7.09
C SER A 122 8.51 -17.71 7.04
N ASP A 123 7.92 -18.62 6.26
CA ASP A 123 8.46 -19.97 6.02
C ASP A 123 9.82 -19.95 5.29
N LEU A 124 10.02 -18.99 4.38
CA LEU A 124 11.30 -18.85 3.67
C LEU A 124 12.42 -18.32 4.58
N ARG A 125 12.08 -17.54 5.62
CA ARG A 125 13.03 -16.94 6.56
C ARG A 125 13.46 -17.89 7.69
N THR A 126 12.68 -18.93 7.96
CA THR A 126 12.94 -19.93 9.01
C THR A 126 13.70 -21.17 8.53
N LYS A 127 13.89 -21.33 7.21
CA LYS A 127 14.64 -22.46 6.67
C LYS A 127 16.15 -22.29 6.97
N PRO A 128 16.80 -23.18 7.74
CA PRO A 128 18.22 -23.09 7.98
C PRO A 128 18.96 -23.26 6.65
N ARG A 129 19.93 -22.39 6.37
CA ARG A 129 20.88 -22.60 5.28
C ARG A 129 21.71 -23.84 5.64
N GLY A 130 21.36 -24.96 5.03
CA GLY A 130 22.21 -26.16 5.03
C GLY A 130 23.48 -25.94 4.23
#